data_AF-A0AAE0FKH6-F1
#
_entry.id   AF-A0AAE0FKH6-F1
#
_cell.length_a   1.000
_cell.length_b   1.000
_cell.length_c   1.000
_cell.angle_alpha   90.00
_cell.angle_beta   90.00
_cell.angle_gamma   90.00
#
_symmetry.space_group_name_H-M   'P 1'
#
loop_
_entity.id
_entity.type
_entity.pdbx_description
1 polymer ?
#
loop_
_entity_poly.entity_id
_entity_poly.type
_entity_poly.pdbx_seq_one_letter_code
_entity_poly.pdbx_strand_id
1 'polypeptide(L)'
;GSLGRLMGCGGRGLCGQGSLERLMLAVLDQDVQEVISLISRVLGPCTLGPWLLAHVTEVVGAFGPPAWQLLGRQLPGLGMAQEEHWLMQYALSLPPGADRISLAAPYLARCPGYGRRLLEAFVERLPVTGHERAALKALHICQRFNMQKQAHRVCRTFGALKWFTPTPTAPPPRPTPRPHPHGPTPTAPPPPPPPPVP
;
A
#
# COMPACT_ATOMS: atom_id res chain seq x y z
N GLY A 1 1.52 -5.78 28.25
CA GLY A 1 0.35 -6.54 27.72
C GLY A 1 -0.55 -5.54 27.01
N SER A 2 -1.16 -5.80 25.86
CA SER A 2 -1.54 -7.07 25.23
C SER A 2 -1.53 -6.84 23.71
N LEU A 3 -0.59 -7.48 23.02
CA LEU A 3 -0.41 -7.47 21.55
C LEU A 3 -0.53 -8.91 21.05
N GLY A 4 -1.60 -9.59 21.44
CA GLY A 4 -1.88 -10.99 21.16
C GLY A 4 -3.35 -11.20 20.81
N ARG A 5 -3.76 -10.74 19.62
CA ARG A 5 -5.03 -11.16 19.00
C ARG A 5 -4.89 -11.15 17.47
N LEU A 6 -3.78 -11.72 17.00
CA LEU A 6 -3.63 -12.20 15.62
C LEU A 6 -4.21 -13.61 15.57
N MET A 7 -5.02 -13.88 14.54
CA MET A 7 -5.50 -15.20 14.13
C MET A 7 -6.36 -15.97 15.15
N GLY A 8 -7.52 -15.41 15.47
CA GLY A 8 -8.68 -16.21 15.83
C GLY A 8 -9.53 -16.46 14.59
N CYS A 9 -9.15 -17.40 13.72
CA CYS A 9 -10.13 -18.10 12.90
C CYS A 9 -11.01 -18.91 13.87
N GLY A 10 -11.99 -18.24 14.47
CA GLY A 10 -12.98 -18.87 15.33
C GLY A 10 -13.83 -19.83 14.53
N GLY A 11 -13.37 -21.07 14.41
CA GLY A 11 -14.17 -22.29 14.42
C GLY A 11 -15.52 -22.28 13.69
N ARG A 12 -15.58 -21.74 12.47
CA ARG A 12 -16.67 -21.98 11.52
C ARG A 12 -16.11 -22.11 10.11
N GLY A 13 -15.13 -23.01 9.95
CA GLY A 13 -14.80 -23.50 8.61
C GLY A 13 -15.96 -24.35 8.13
N LEU A 14 -16.63 -23.95 7.04
CA LEU A 14 -17.51 -24.82 6.23
C LEU A 14 -18.38 -25.81 7.06
N CYS A 15 -18.97 -25.39 8.17
CA CYS A 15 -19.76 -26.30 9.02
C CYS A 15 -21.17 -26.43 8.46
N GLY A 16 -21.32 -27.34 7.50
CA GLY A 16 -22.60 -27.85 7.00
C GLY A 16 -22.44 -28.36 5.59
N GLN A 17 -22.43 -29.69 5.41
CA GLN A 17 -22.42 -30.39 4.11
C GLN A 17 -23.38 -29.76 3.08
N GLY A 18 -24.54 -29.26 3.55
CA GLY A 18 -25.53 -28.58 2.71
C GLY A 18 -25.15 -27.21 2.14
N SER A 19 -24.10 -26.54 2.62
CA SER A 19 -23.73 -25.19 2.11
C SER A 19 -23.06 -25.25 0.75
N LEU A 20 -22.17 -26.23 0.57
CA LEU A 20 -21.50 -26.49 -0.71
C LEU A 20 -22.47 -27.14 -1.70
N GLU A 21 -23.28 -28.09 -1.26
CA GLU A 21 -24.32 -28.71 -2.10
C GLU A 21 -25.29 -27.66 -2.64
N ARG A 22 -25.76 -26.75 -1.77
CA ARG A 22 -26.64 -25.65 -2.20
C ARG A 22 -25.94 -24.67 -3.14
N LEU A 23 -24.64 -24.42 -2.94
CA LEU A 23 -23.86 -23.60 -3.87
C LEU A 23 -23.75 -24.29 -5.23
N MET A 24 -23.45 -25.59 -5.26
CA MET A 24 -23.38 -26.37 -6.50
C MET A 24 -24.73 -26.41 -7.22
N LEU A 25 -25.82 -26.61 -6.50
CA LEU A 25 -27.17 -26.55 -7.06
C LEU A 25 -27.48 -25.17 -7.65
N ALA A 26 -27.17 -24.08 -6.92
CA ALA A 26 -27.36 -22.72 -7.42
C ALA A 26 -26.53 -22.42 -8.68
N VAL A 27 -25.31 -22.95 -8.78
CA VAL A 27 -24.48 -22.84 -9.99
C VAL A 27 -25.11 -23.60 -11.17
N LEU A 28 -25.61 -24.82 -10.93
CA LEU A 28 -26.28 -25.62 -11.96
C LEU A 28 -27.57 -24.97 -12.45
N ASP A 29 -28.33 -24.36 -11.55
CA ASP A 29 -29.55 -23.60 -11.85
C ASP A 29 -29.27 -22.20 -12.44
N GLN A 30 -27.98 -21.82 -12.57
CA GLN A 30 -27.52 -20.50 -13.03
C GLN A 30 -28.11 -19.32 -12.21
N ASP A 31 -28.45 -19.56 -10.94
CA ASP A 31 -28.95 -18.53 -10.04
C ASP A 31 -27.78 -17.71 -9.48
N VAL A 32 -27.40 -16.67 -10.24
CA VAL A 32 -26.31 -15.75 -9.90
C VAL A 32 -26.50 -15.12 -8.51
N GLN A 33 -27.73 -14.76 -8.13
CA GLN A 33 -27.96 -14.10 -6.84
C GLN A 33 -27.78 -15.06 -5.68
N GLU A 34 -28.27 -16.29 -5.82
CA GLU A 34 -28.07 -17.32 -4.81
C GLU A 34 -26.58 -17.69 -4.68
N VAL A 35 -25.85 -17.80 -5.80
CA VAL A 35 -24.40 -18.04 -5.77
C VAL A 35 -23.66 -16.95 -4.99
N ILE A 36 -23.91 -15.67 -5.28
CA ILE A 36 -23.26 -14.54 -4.59
C ILE A 36 -23.67 -14.48 -3.12
N SER A 37 -24.95 -14.74 -2.82
CA SER A 37 -25.49 -14.81 -1.46
C SER A 37 -24.79 -15.91 -0.65
N LEU A 38 -24.65 -17.11 -1.21
CA LEU A 38 -24.00 -18.24 -0.55
C LEU A 38 -22.51 -17.99 -0.34
N ILE A 39 -21.80 -17.51 -1.35
CA ILE A 39 -20.37 -17.17 -1.24
C ILE A 39 -20.17 -16.07 -0.18
N SER A 40 -21.01 -15.03 -0.16
CA SER A 40 -20.87 -13.94 0.81
C SER A 40 -21.10 -14.38 2.25
N ARG A 41 -22.07 -15.28 2.50
CA ARG A 41 -22.31 -15.80 3.85
C ARG A 41 -21.23 -16.79 4.31
N VAL A 42 -20.79 -17.67 3.42
CA VAL A 42 -19.86 -18.76 3.77
C VAL A 42 -18.42 -18.25 3.82
N LEU A 43 -18.01 -17.45 2.84
CA LEU A 43 -16.63 -17.01 2.68
C LEU A 43 -16.42 -15.54 3.02
N GLY A 44 -17.46 -14.71 3.12
CA GLY A 44 -17.34 -13.30 3.50
C GLY A 44 -16.57 -13.04 4.81
N PRO A 45 -16.73 -13.85 5.87
CA PRO A 45 -15.96 -13.71 7.11
C PRO A 45 -14.48 -14.10 6.97
N CYS A 46 -14.10 -14.81 5.91
CA CYS A 46 -12.73 -15.23 5.65
C CYS A 46 -11.92 -14.07 5.05
N THR A 47 -10.61 -14.09 5.24
CA THR A 47 -9.69 -13.10 4.66
C THR A 47 -9.72 -13.05 3.13
N LEU A 48 -10.09 -14.16 2.48
CA LEU A 48 -10.29 -14.23 1.02
C LEU A 48 -11.67 -13.79 0.54
N GLY A 49 -12.66 -13.64 1.43
CA GLY A 49 -14.06 -13.40 1.08
C GLY A 49 -14.27 -12.19 0.19
N PRO A 50 -13.83 -10.99 0.60
CA PRO A 50 -14.00 -9.77 -0.19
C PRO A 50 -13.32 -9.85 -1.56
N TRP A 51 -12.10 -10.42 -1.63
CA TRP A 51 -11.38 -10.62 -2.89
C TRP A 51 -12.16 -11.54 -3.84
N LEU A 52 -12.61 -12.69 -3.33
CA LEU A 52 -13.35 -13.66 -4.13
C LEU A 52 -14.66 -13.07 -4.63
N LEU A 53 -15.42 -12.38 -3.79
CA LEU A 53 -16.69 -11.78 -4.18
C LEU A 53 -16.50 -10.70 -5.25
N ALA A 54 -15.50 -9.83 -5.10
CA ALA A 54 -15.18 -8.80 -6.09
C ALA A 54 -14.91 -9.40 -7.48
N HIS A 55 -14.17 -10.51 -7.54
CA HIS A 55 -13.82 -11.14 -8.81
C HIS A 55 -14.88 -12.11 -9.34
N VAL A 56 -15.66 -12.78 -8.47
CA VAL A 56 -16.80 -13.59 -8.90
C VAL A 56 -17.84 -12.71 -9.58
N THR A 57 -18.14 -11.53 -9.04
CA THR A 57 -19.08 -10.60 -9.69
C THR A 57 -18.56 -10.10 -11.04
N GLU A 58 -17.25 -9.87 -11.16
CA GLU A 58 -16.62 -9.48 -12.43
C GLU A 58 -16.74 -10.59 -13.48
N VAL A 59 -16.39 -11.83 -13.12
CA VAL A 59 -16.45 -13.00 -14.02
C VAL A 59 -17.89 -13.30 -14.43
N VAL A 60 -18.83 -13.27 -13.48
CA VAL A 60 -20.25 -13.52 -13.76
C VAL A 60 -20.83 -12.40 -14.64
N GLY A 61 -20.46 -11.14 -14.40
CA GLY A 61 -20.85 -10.02 -15.25
C GLY A 61 -20.36 -10.16 -16.69
N ALA A 62 -19.17 -10.74 -16.89
CA ALA A 62 -18.60 -10.98 -18.21
C ALA A 62 -19.31 -12.09 -19.01
N PHE A 63 -20.07 -12.98 -18.34
CA PHE A 63 -20.75 -14.11 -18.99
C PHE A 63 -21.93 -13.68 -19.88
N GLY A 64 -22.50 -12.49 -19.66
CA GLY A 64 -23.44 -11.90 -20.61
C GLY A 64 -24.32 -10.76 -20.07
N PRO A 65 -25.11 -10.12 -20.96
CA PRO A 65 -25.99 -9.00 -20.62
C PRO A 65 -26.95 -9.21 -19.44
N PRO A 66 -27.63 -10.37 -19.27
CA PRO A 66 -28.57 -10.54 -18.17
C PRO A 66 -27.89 -10.57 -16.79
N ALA A 67 -26.69 -11.16 -16.70
CA ALA A 67 -25.92 -11.19 -15.46
C ALA A 67 -25.38 -9.80 -15.11
N TRP A 68 -24.87 -9.06 -16.10
CA TRP A 68 -24.43 -7.68 -15.90
C TRP A 68 -25.56 -6.76 -15.41
N GLN A 69 -26.75 -6.83 -16.03
CA GLN A 69 -27.90 -6.03 -15.60
C GLN A 69 -28.34 -6.37 -14.18
N LEU A 70 -28.29 -7.65 -13.81
CA LEU A 70 -28.63 -8.12 -12.48
C LEU A 70 -27.64 -7.59 -11.43
N LEU A 71 -26.33 -7.62 -11.70
CA LEU A 71 -25.28 -7.10 -10.82
C LEU A 71 -25.22 -5.56 -10.77
N GLY A 72 -25.67 -4.91 -11.85
CA GLY A 72 -25.81 -3.46 -11.93
C GLY A 72 -26.98 -2.90 -11.13
N ARG A 73 -27.90 -3.75 -10.62
CA ARG A 73 -29.01 -3.30 -9.78
C ARG A 73 -28.50 -2.68 -8.48
N GLN A 74 -29.14 -1.59 -8.07
CA GLN A 74 -28.83 -0.96 -6.80
C GLN A 74 -29.28 -1.86 -5.64
N LEU A 75 -28.37 -2.05 -4.70
CA LEU A 75 -28.65 -2.74 -3.45
C LEU A 75 -29.59 -1.86 -2.58
N PRO A 76 -30.71 -2.43 -2.09
CA PRO A 76 -31.61 -1.73 -1.18
C PRO A 76 -30.86 -1.19 0.04
N GLY A 77 -31.06 0.10 0.36
CA GLY A 77 -30.45 0.76 1.52
C GLY A 77 -29.02 1.26 1.32
N LEU A 78 -28.29 0.78 0.30
CA LEU A 78 -26.93 1.24 0.00
C LEU A 78 -26.88 2.23 -1.18
N GLY A 79 -27.84 2.16 -2.11
CA GLY A 79 -27.89 3.07 -3.28
C GLY A 79 -26.75 2.87 -4.28
N MET A 80 -26.02 1.76 -4.19
CA MET A 80 -24.90 1.41 -5.06
C MET A 80 -25.14 0.07 -5.76
N ALA A 81 -24.54 -0.13 -6.93
CA ALA A 81 -24.64 -1.40 -7.64
C ALA A 81 -23.98 -2.54 -6.84
N GLN A 82 -24.46 -3.78 -7.02
CA GLN A 82 -23.91 -4.94 -6.31
C GLN A 82 -22.46 -5.21 -6.67
N GLU A 83 -22.09 -5.08 -7.94
CA GLU A 83 -20.68 -5.15 -8.36
C GLU A 83 -19.83 -4.08 -7.68
N GLU A 84 -20.33 -2.83 -7.67
CA GLU A 84 -19.64 -1.70 -7.06
C GLU A 84 -19.42 -1.92 -5.56
N HIS A 85 -20.41 -2.50 -4.88
CA HIS A 85 -20.32 -2.84 -3.47
C HIS A 85 -19.15 -3.81 -3.21
N TRP A 86 -19.03 -4.90 -3.97
CA TRP A 86 -18.00 -5.90 -3.72
C TRP A 86 -16.59 -5.41 -4.05
N LEU A 87 -16.42 -4.65 -5.14
CA LEU A 87 -15.14 -4.00 -5.46
C LEU A 87 -14.70 -3.05 -4.32
N MET A 88 -15.66 -2.30 -3.77
CA MET A 88 -15.41 -1.38 -2.67
C MET A 88 -15.08 -2.11 -1.37
N GLN A 89 -15.82 -3.17 -1.02
CA GLN A 89 -15.53 -4.01 0.15
C GLN A 89 -14.13 -4.62 0.07
N TYR A 90 -13.73 -5.10 -1.11
CA TYR A 90 -12.37 -5.61 -1.30
C TYR A 90 -11.33 -4.51 -1.07
N ALA A 91 -11.46 -3.35 -1.71
CA ALA A 91 -10.53 -2.24 -1.54
C ALA A 91 -10.40 -1.79 -0.07
N LEU A 92 -11.50 -1.82 0.69
CA LEU A 92 -11.53 -1.51 2.12
C LEU A 92 -10.92 -2.60 3.00
N SER A 93 -11.02 -3.87 2.59
CA SER A 93 -10.47 -5.02 3.31
C SER A 93 -8.94 -5.13 3.23
N LEU A 94 -8.32 -4.41 2.28
CA LEU A 94 -6.87 -4.47 2.08
C LEU A 94 -6.10 -4.00 3.33
N PRO A 95 -4.98 -4.68 3.67
CA PRO A 95 -4.21 -4.36 4.86
C PRO A 95 -3.67 -2.93 4.82
N PRO A 96 -3.61 -2.24 5.97
CA PRO A 96 -3.09 -0.88 6.02
C PRO A 96 -1.62 -0.85 5.59
N GLY A 97 -1.25 0.09 4.74
CA GLY A 97 0.13 0.27 4.28
C GLY A 97 0.22 1.19 3.06
N ALA A 98 1.45 1.61 2.72
CA ALA A 98 1.69 2.47 1.57
C ALA A 98 1.35 1.81 0.23
N ASP A 99 1.37 0.47 0.16
CA ASP A 99 1.03 -0.29 -1.04
C ASP A 99 -0.47 -0.46 -1.22
N ARG A 100 -1.26 -0.31 -0.15
CA ARG A 100 -2.72 -0.46 -0.18
C ARG A 100 -3.35 0.39 -1.26
N ILE A 101 -2.94 1.65 -1.39
CA ILE A 101 -3.54 2.55 -2.38
C ILE A 101 -3.21 2.16 -3.82
N SER A 102 -2.01 1.60 -4.04
CA SER A 102 -1.61 1.18 -5.40
C SER A 102 -2.47 0.04 -5.89
N LEU A 103 -2.86 -0.86 -4.98
CA LEU A 103 -3.76 -1.97 -5.27
C LEU A 103 -5.24 -1.55 -5.27
N ALA A 104 -5.68 -0.71 -4.32
CA ALA A 104 -7.08 -0.29 -4.20
C ALA A 104 -7.53 0.63 -5.33
N ALA A 105 -6.67 1.55 -5.78
CA ALA A 105 -7.03 2.59 -6.74
C ALA A 105 -7.62 2.07 -8.07
N PRO A 106 -7.08 1.04 -8.74
CA PRO A 106 -7.69 0.52 -9.96
C PRO A 106 -9.09 -0.09 -9.75
N TYR A 107 -9.37 -0.67 -8.58
CA TYR A 107 -10.72 -1.17 -8.26
C TYR A 107 -11.68 -0.01 -8.04
N LEU A 108 -11.29 0.97 -7.21
CA LEU A 108 -12.11 2.14 -6.92
C LEU A 108 -12.35 3.03 -8.14
N ALA A 109 -11.41 3.09 -9.09
CA ALA A 109 -11.58 3.84 -10.33
C ALA A 109 -12.63 3.24 -11.27
N ARG A 110 -12.94 1.95 -11.13
CA ARG A 110 -13.97 1.25 -11.90
C ARG A 110 -15.38 1.50 -11.37
N CYS A 111 -15.49 1.87 -10.10
CA CYS A 111 -16.75 2.14 -9.41
C CYS A 111 -17.31 3.52 -9.81
N PRO A 112 -18.45 3.60 -10.52
CA PRO A 112 -18.96 4.85 -11.08
C PRO A 112 -19.64 5.78 -10.04
N GLY A 113 -20.16 5.25 -8.93
CA GLY A 113 -20.91 6.02 -7.94
C GLY A 113 -20.03 6.58 -6.83
N TYR A 114 -19.45 5.71 -6.02
CA TYR A 114 -18.77 6.03 -4.77
C TYR A 114 -17.24 5.89 -4.85
N GLY A 115 -16.74 5.21 -5.88
CA GLY A 115 -15.34 4.90 -6.07
C GLY A 115 -14.40 6.10 -5.99
N ARG A 116 -14.74 7.17 -6.72
CA ARG A 116 -13.96 8.42 -6.76
C ARG A 116 -13.82 9.05 -5.38
N ARG A 117 -14.94 9.22 -4.65
CA ARG A 117 -14.95 9.81 -3.30
C ARG A 117 -14.13 8.96 -2.33
N LEU A 118 -14.23 7.65 -2.44
CA LEU A 118 -13.47 6.76 -1.58
C LEU A 118 -11.97 6.81 -1.89
N LEU A 119 -11.59 6.85 -3.16
CA LEU A 119 -10.19 7.00 -3.57
C LEU A 119 -9.58 8.30 -3.07
N GLU A 120 -10.33 9.41 -3.11
CA GLU A 120 -9.94 10.69 -2.53
C GLU A 120 -9.69 10.56 -1.02
N ALA A 121 -10.62 9.93 -0.29
CA ALA A 121 -10.46 9.67 1.14
C ALA A 121 -9.29 8.74 1.46
N PHE A 122 -8.98 7.77 0.58
CA PHE A 122 -7.80 6.91 0.73
C PHE A 122 -6.53 7.74 0.68
N VAL A 123 -6.36 8.59 -0.33
CA VAL A 123 -5.20 9.48 -0.48
C VAL A 123 -5.01 10.37 0.74
N GLU A 124 -6.09 10.99 1.22
CA GLU A 124 -6.03 11.92 2.35
C GLU A 124 -5.62 11.25 3.67
N ARG A 125 -5.86 9.94 3.81
CA ARG A 125 -5.51 9.16 5.00
C ARG A 125 -4.15 8.49 4.91
N LEU A 126 -3.40 8.63 3.81
CA LEU A 126 -2.07 8.04 3.74
C LEU A 126 -1.12 8.72 4.74
N PRO A 127 -0.35 7.93 5.51
CA PRO A 127 0.75 8.46 6.31
C PRO A 127 1.88 8.87 5.37
N VAL A 128 1.81 10.08 4.82
CA VAL A 128 2.86 10.70 3.99
C VAL A 128 4.01 11.25 4.83
N THR A 129 3.86 11.23 6.16
CA THR A 129 4.86 11.70 7.12
C THR A 129 6.04 10.73 7.20
N GLY A 130 7.21 11.14 6.68
CA GLY A 130 8.47 10.41 6.85
C GLY A 130 8.78 9.32 5.82
N HIS A 131 7.89 9.07 4.85
CA HIS A 131 8.11 8.05 3.80
C HIS A 131 7.94 8.66 2.40
N GLU A 132 9.05 9.11 1.80
CA GLU A 132 9.08 9.71 0.45
C GLU A 132 8.42 8.80 -0.59
N ARG A 133 8.64 7.49 -0.51
CA ARG A 133 8.03 6.50 -1.41
C ARG A 133 6.50 6.47 -1.33
N ALA A 134 5.92 6.67 -0.15
CA ALA A 134 4.46 6.70 0.02
C ALA A 134 3.85 7.98 -0.59
N ALA A 135 4.52 9.12 -0.41
CA ALA A 135 4.12 10.39 -1.02
C ALA A 135 4.19 10.32 -2.55
N LEU A 136 5.28 9.78 -3.11
CA LEU A 136 5.41 9.60 -4.56
C LEU A 136 4.34 8.67 -5.16
N LYS A 137 4.03 7.57 -4.47
CA LYS A 137 2.93 6.68 -4.89
C LYS A 137 1.58 7.39 -4.88
N ALA A 138 1.29 8.15 -3.82
CA ALA A 138 0.06 8.94 -3.75
C ALA A 138 -0.02 9.97 -4.88
N LEU A 139 1.07 10.69 -5.17
CA LEU A 139 1.12 11.65 -6.29
C LEU A 139 0.92 10.98 -7.65
N HIS A 140 1.54 9.82 -7.87
CA HIS A 140 1.37 9.07 -9.11
C HIS A 140 -0.11 8.64 -9.32
N ILE A 141 -0.77 8.15 -8.25
CA ILE A 141 -2.20 7.83 -8.29
C ILE A 141 -3.03 9.09 -8.55
N CYS A 142 -2.73 10.20 -7.88
CA CYS A 142 -3.44 11.46 -8.11
C CYS A 142 -3.31 11.95 -9.55
N GLN A 143 -2.13 11.81 -10.16
CA GLN A 143 -1.90 12.16 -11.55
C GLN A 143 -2.70 11.25 -12.48
N ARG A 144 -2.64 9.93 -12.28
CA ARG A 144 -3.34 8.92 -13.08
C ARG A 144 -4.86 9.12 -13.10
N PHE A 145 -5.45 9.50 -11.97
CA PHE A 145 -6.90 9.70 -11.84
C PHE A 145 -7.32 11.17 -11.83
N ASN A 146 -6.43 12.11 -12.19
CA ASN A 146 -6.71 13.55 -12.25
C ASN A 146 -7.30 14.13 -10.93
N MET A 147 -6.62 13.90 -9.81
CA MET A 147 -7.01 14.31 -8.45
C MET A 147 -6.13 15.47 -7.97
N GLN A 148 -6.22 16.62 -8.65
CA GLN A 148 -5.35 17.78 -8.41
C GLN A 148 -5.44 18.34 -6.99
N LYS A 149 -6.64 18.36 -6.40
CA LYS A 149 -6.85 18.85 -5.02
C LYS A 149 -6.06 18.00 -4.01
N GLN A 150 -6.09 16.68 -4.19
CA GLN A 150 -5.41 15.72 -3.34
C GLN A 150 -3.90 15.76 -3.56
N ALA A 151 -3.44 15.91 -4.81
CA ALA A 151 -2.02 16.11 -5.12
C ALA A 151 -1.45 17.34 -4.40
N HIS A 152 -2.13 18.49 -4.46
CA HIS A 152 -1.70 19.70 -3.74
C HIS A 152 -1.64 19.49 -2.22
N ARG A 153 -2.58 18.75 -1.63
CA ARG A 153 -2.56 18.41 -0.20
C ARG A 153 -1.36 17.54 0.16
N VAL A 154 -1.08 16.50 -0.64
CA VAL A 154 0.09 15.63 -0.44
C VAL A 154 1.38 16.45 -0.51
N CYS A 155 1.53 17.29 -1.55
CA CYS A 155 2.70 18.17 -1.69
C CYS A 155 2.84 19.13 -0.51
N ARG A 156 1.75 19.75 -0.06
CA ARG A 156 1.76 20.67 1.08
C ARG A 156 2.21 19.97 2.36
N THR A 157 1.64 18.80 2.67
CA THR A 157 1.97 18.06 3.90
C THR A 157 3.39 17.50 3.86
N PHE A 158 3.82 16.94 2.72
CA PHE A 158 5.17 16.39 2.59
C PHE A 158 6.24 17.48 2.55
N GLY A 159 6.00 18.54 1.77
CA GLY A 159 6.86 19.72 1.72
C GLY A 159 6.96 20.38 3.08
N ALA A 160 5.86 20.41 3.85
CA ALA A 160 5.86 20.95 5.20
C ALA A 160 6.84 20.22 6.14
N LEU A 161 6.99 18.91 5.97
CA LEU A 161 7.83 18.10 6.84
C LEU A 161 9.31 18.20 6.48
N LYS A 162 9.65 18.28 5.19
CA LYS A 162 11.05 18.43 4.75
C LYS A 162 11.70 19.73 5.24
N TRP A 163 10.93 20.80 5.44
CA TRP A 163 11.48 22.07 5.95
C TRP A 163 11.65 22.08 7.48
N PHE A 164 10.80 21.36 8.21
CA PHE A 164 10.88 21.26 9.67
C PHE A 164 11.88 20.19 10.14
N THR A 165 12.29 19.25 9.28
CA THR A 165 13.36 18.31 9.62
C THR A 165 14.71 19.00 9.42
N PRO A 166 15.46 19.37 10.49
CA PRO A 166 16.84 19.79 10.30
C PRO A 166 17.58 18.66 9.60
N THR A 167 18.25 18.99 8.50
CA THR A 167 19.16 18.07 7.82
C THR A 167 20.14 17.55 8.87
N PRO A 168 20.39 16.22 9.00
CA PRO A 168 21.42 15.75 9.90
C PRO A 168 22.72 16.44 9.49
N THR A 169 23.20 17.31 10.36
CA THR A 169 24.41 18.11 10.17
C THR A 169 25.51 17.17 9.73
N ALA A 170 26.14 17.47 8.59
CA ALA A 170 27.28 16.70 8.11
C ALA A 170 28.25 16.48 9.29
N PRO A 171 28.83 15.27 9.45
CA PRO A 171 29.80 15.03 10.51
C PRO A 171 30.91 16.09 10.38
N PRO A 172 31.36 16.66 11.51
CA PRO A 172 32.36 17.73 11.48
C PRO A 172 33.56 17.28 10.66
N PRO A 173 34.16 18.17 9.84
CA PRO A 173 35.33 17.81 9.05
C PRO A 173 36.39 17.24 9.98
N ARG A 174 36.93 16.07 9.62
CA ARG A 174 38.03 15.42 10.34
C ARG A 174 39.12 16.48 10.59
N PRO A 175 39.61 16.64 11.84
CA PRO A 175 40.70 17.58 12.09
C PRO A 175 41.87 17.20 11.20
N THR A 176 42.31 18.15 10.37
CA THR A 176 43.53 18.01 9.56
C THR A 176 44.70 17.70 10.49
N PRO A 177 45.57 16.72 10.17
CA PRO A 177 46.73 16.43 10.99
C PRO A 177 47.60 17.69 11.11
N ARG A 178 47.90 18.10 12.35
CA ARG A 178 48.81 19.21 12.63
C ARG A 178 50.18 18.89 11.99
N PRO A 179 50.86 19.86 11.35
CA PRO A 179 52.25 19.67 10.98
C PRO A 179 53.08 19.43 12.25
N HIS A 180 53.82 18.33 12.27
CA HIS A 180 54.75 18.01 13.34
C HIS A 180 55.82 19.11 13.47
N PRO A 181 56.22 19.48 14.69
CA PRO A 181 57.33 20.41 14.88
C PRO A 181 58.64 19.77 14.39
N HIS A 182 59.45 20.60 13.74
CA HIS A 182 60.79 20.32 13.23
C HIS A 182 61.57 19.29 14.08
N GLY A 183 61.94 18.18 13.45
CA GLY A 183 62.98 17.29 13.95
C GLY A 183 64.36 17.97 13.93
N PRO A 184 65.30 17.53 14.77
CA PRO A 184 66.58 18.19 14.95
C PRO A 184 67.46 18.11 13.69
N THR A 185 68.17 19.21 13.47
CA THR A 185 69.19 19.46 12.44
C THR A 185 70.21 18.31 12.36
N PRO A 186 70.56 17.80 11.16
CA PRO A 186 71.61 16.80 11.04
C PRO A 186 72.98 17.42 11.36
N THR A 187 73.69 16.76 12.27
CA THR A 187 75.03 17.10 12.75
C THR A 187 76.04 16.98 11.60
N ALA A 188 76.96 17.94 11.49
CA ALA A 188 77.97 17.97 10.44
C ALA A 188 78.91 16.74 10.49
N PRO A 189 79.37 16.22 9.34
CA PRO A 189 80.29 15.09 9.30
C PRO A 189 81.70 15.49 9.81
N PRO A 190 82.43 14.56 10.47
CA PRO A 190 83.78 14.82 10.96
C PRO A 190 84.79 15.00 9.81
N PRO A 191 85.86 15.79 10.02
CA PRO A 191 86.87 16.03 8.99
C PRO A 191 87.74 14.80 8.69
N PRO A 192 88.27 14.67 7.46
CA PRO A 192 89.10 13.55 7.06
C PRO A 192 90.48 13.57 7.75
N PRO A 193 91.12 12.40 7.94
CA PRO A 193 92.43 12.30 8.57
C PRO A 193 93.54 12.90 7.69
N PRO A 194 94.63 13.41 8.29
CA PRO A 194 95.73 14.02 7.55
C PRO A 194 96.53 12.98 6.75
N PRO A 195 97.12 13.37 5.60
CA PRO A 195 97.92 12.47 4.77
C PRO A 195 99.24 12.09 5.46
N PRO A 196 99.78 10.89 5.15
CA PRO A 196 101.06 10.45 5.69
C PRO A 196 102.22 11.32 5.17
N VAL A 197 103.08 11.74 6.09
CA VAL A 197 104.33 12.47 5.84
C VAL A 197 105.43 11.45 5.49
N PRO A 198 106.35 11.75 4.55
CA PRO A 198 107.26 10.78 3.92
C PRO A 198 108.25 10.08 4.86
#